data_AF-A0A117R582-F1
#
_entry.id   AF-A0A117R582-F1
#
_cell.length_a   1.000
_cell.length_b   1.000
_cell.length_c   1.000
_cell.angle_alpha   90.00
_cell.angle_beta   90.00
_cell.angle_gamma   90.00
#
_symmetry.space_group_name_H-M   'P 1'
#
loop_
_entity.id
_entity.type
_entity.pdbx_description
1 polymer ?
#
loop_
_entity_poly.entity_id
_entity_poly.type
_entity_poly.pdbx_seq_one_letter_code
_entity_poly.pdbx_strand_id
1 'polypeptide(L)'
;MIVVLAVTLVGAVGGGVGTAQAEGSGSGASYDRQLLFYNHSYGVLDRETADAIERSDYLKDFASFEVRTTTGSGGQTWTGRYLRGRETYLELFGVGDLPGPDGTLGAAGLGVSTERDGDLATVAERMKSEGATPIEFLQTRDFGDGVPVPWFDALLTATEYDAFQAWAMEYRPEYFADPRSNTEPASFPGDVGRERYLSDDYRNHLMRDITSVHLAVTEGDLADTVPLLRAGGFAVRTVTGGGVVAEGGGTTIRLDAVPRAQAGLQRVTMSLNRPVKDRHVERIGNSTLTVGPGSHAVWTFPANGTP
;
A
#
# COMPACT_ATOMS: atom_id res chain seq x y z
N MET A 1 -12.95 -12.64 -11.33
CA MET A 1 -12.10 -12.86 -12.52
C MET A 1 -12.34 -11.66 -13.44
N ILE A 2 -11.59 -10.58 -13.26
CA ILE A 2 -11.62 -9.48 -14.23
C ILE A 2 -10.69 -9.92 -15.36
N VAL A 3 -11.30 -10.50 -16.40
CA VAL A 3 -10.67 -10.65 -17.71
C VAL A 3 -10.80 -9.28 -18.38
N VAL A 4 -9.69 -8.57 -18.56
CA VAL A 4 -9.67 -7.42 -19.47
C VAL A 4 -9.18 -7.92 -20.82
N LEU A 5 -10.06 -7.91 -21.81
CA LEU A 5 -9.73 -8.19 -23.21
C LEU A 5 -8.80 -7.08 -23.74
N ALA A 6 -7.58 -7.44 -24.12
CA ALA A 6 -6.71 -6.60 -24.90
C ALA A 6 -7.31 -6.37 -26.31
N VAL A 7 -7.75 -5.15 -26.59
CA VAL A 7 -8.03 -4.69 -27.95
C VAL A 7 -6.75 -4.09 -28.50
N THR A 8 -6.17 -4.75 -29.50
CA THR A 8 -5.02 -4.25 -30.26
C THR A 8 -5.48 -3.15 -31.21
N LEU A 9 -5.01 -1.91 -30.99
CA LEU A 9 -5.12 -0.84 -31.98
C LEU A 9 -3.80 -0.74 -32.77
N VAL A 10 -3.85 -1.14 -34.03
CA VAL A 10 -2.82 -0.84 -35.03
C VAL A 10 -3.12 0.55 -35.61
N GLY A 11 -2.19 1.49 -35.45
CA GLY A 11 -2.29 2.84 -36.01
C GLY A 11 -0.91 3.36 -36.41
N ALA A 12 -0.85 3.98 -37.60
CA ALA A 12 0.31 4.04 -38.48
C ALA A 12 1.40 5.06 -38.11
N VAL A 13 2.61 4.76 -38.57
CA VAL A 13 3.79 5.63 -38.60
C VAL A 13 3.56 6.81 -39.55
N GLY A 14 3.79 8.03 -39.07
CA GLY A 14 3.93 9.24 -39.87
C GLY A 14 4.95 10.17 -39.20
N GLY A 15 6.13 10.28 -39.80
CA GLY A 15 7.27 11.03 -39.25
C GLY A 15 7.12 12.55 -39.30
N GLY A 16 7.80 13.21 -38.38
CA GLY A 16 8.04 14.65 -38.38
C GLY A 16 9.32 14.95 -37.62
N VAL A 17 10.33 15.46 -38.33
CA VAL A 17 11.64 15.86 -37.81
C VAL A 17 11.52 17.26 -37.20
N GLY A 18 12.08 17.50 -36.01
CA GLY A 18 12.06 18.82 -35.39
C GLY A 18 12.94 18.95 -34.14
N THR A 19 14.20 19.29 -34.37
CA THR A 19 15.14 20.07 -33.53
C THR A 19 15.32 19.74 -32.04
N ALA A 20 16.55 19.33 -31.72
CA ALA A 20 17.11 19.32 -30.38
C ALA A 20 17.17 20.73 -29.77
N GLN A 21 16.84 20.82 -28.48
CA GLN A 21 17.33 21.86 -27.59
C GLN A 21 17.68 21.21 -26.25
N ALA A 22 18.95 21.32 -25.89
CA ALA A 22 19.51 20.80 -24.66
C ALA A 22 19.48 21.86 -23.55
N GLU A 23 19.50 21.33 -22.31
CA GLU A 23 19.84 21.99 -21.05
C GLU A 23 18.75 22.80 -20.33
N GLY A 24 18.05 22.07 -19.47
CA GLY A 24 17.46 22.56 -18.23
C GLY A 24 17.30 21.38 -17.29
N SER A 25 18.32 21.12 -16.47
CA SER A 25 18.29 20.20 -15.34
C SER A 25 17.23 20.66 -14.32
N GLY A 26 15.98 20.28 -14.55
CA GLY A 26 14.88 20.40 -13.61
C GLY A 26 14.68 19.07 -12.89
N SER A 27 15.24 18.96 -11.68
CA SER A 27 14.78 17.98 -10.70
C SER A 27 13.26 18.07 -10.57
N GLY A 28 12.58 16.91 -10.65
CA GLY A 28 11.13 16.78 -10.81
C GLY A 28 10.31 17.73 -9.94
N ALA A 29 9.29 18.33 -10.55
CA ALA A 29 8.37 19.24 -9.90
C ALA A 29 7.68 18.50 -8.73
N SER A 30 8.10 18.78 -7.50
CA SER A 30 7.32 18.41 -6.32
C SER A 30 6.12 19.34 -6.26
N TYR A 31 4.91 18.79 -6.23
CA TYR A 31 3.72 19.60 -6.00
C TYR A 31 3.75 20.17 -4.58
N ASP A 32 3.43 21.46 -4.41
CA ASP A 32 3.50 22.17 -3.12
C ASP A 32 2.56 21.62 -2.04
N ARG A 33 1.51 20.87 -2.42
CA ARG A 33 0.51 20.28 -1.52
C ARG A 33 0.59 18.75 -1.55
N GLN A 34 0.82 18.15 -0.37
CA GLN A 34 0.63 16.72 -0.11
C GLN A 34 -0.86 16.37 -0.21
N LEU A 35 -1.19 15.45 -1.12
CA LEU A 35 -2.55 14.94 -1.33
C LEU A 35 -2.71 13.49 -0.89
N LEU A 36 -1.68 12.67 -1.12
CA LEU A 36 -1.69 11.26 -0.78
C LEU A 36 -0.83 10.97 0.43
N PHE A 37 -1.27 10.05 1.27
CA PHE A 37 -0.58 9.63 2.48
C PHE A 37 -0.46 8.11 2.45
N TYR A 38 0.59 7.55 3.04
CA TYR A 38 0.72 6.10 3.13
C TYR A 38 -0.47 5.54 3.92
N ASN A 39 -1.24 4.65 3.29
CA ASN A 39 -2.41 4.04 3.92
C ASN A 39 -2.03 2.64 4.44
N HIS A 40 -1.64 1.77 3.51
CA HIS A 40 -1.16 0.45 3.84
C HIS A 40 -0.25 -0.10 2.74
N SER A 41 0.40 -1.20 3.07
CA SER A 41 1.05 -2.06 2.10
C SER A 41 0.64 -3.50 2.39
N TYR A 42 0.81 -4.36 1.40
CA TYR A 42 0.72 -5.78 1.61
C TYR A 42 1.91 -6.54 1.06
N GLY A 43 2.12 -7.73 1.60
CA GLY A 43 3.05 -8.71 1.06
C GLY A 43 2.48 -10.13 1.15
N VAL A 44 2.70 -10.91 0.10
CA VAL A 44 2.41 -12.34 0.07
C VAL A 44 3.64 -13.13 0.49
N LEU A 45 3.48 -13.85 1.59
CA LEU A 45 4.51 -14.62 2.27
C LEU A 45 4.33 -16.10 2.01
N ASP A 46 5.38 -16.87 2.29
CA ASP A 46 5.28 -18.32 2.33
C ASP A 46 4.24 -18.76 3.39
N ARG A 47 3.64 -19.92 3.17
CA ARG A 47 2.54 -20.40 4.00
C ARG A 47 2.97 -20.61 5.46
N GLU A 48 4.20 -21.04 5.70
CA GLU A 48 4.73 -21.22 7.06
C GLU A 48 4.76 -19.88 7.82
N THR A 49 5.25 -18.81 7.19
CA THR A 49 5.26 -17.47 7.78
C THR A 49 3.87 -16.91 8.00
N ALA A 50 2.97 -17.00 7.00
CA ALA A 50 1.60 -16.50 7.12
C ALA A 50 0.82 -17.21 8.25
N ASP A 51 0.99 -18.53 8.37
CA ASP A 51 0.37 -19.34 9.42
C ASP A 51 0.97 -19.03 10.81
N ALA A 52 2.27 -18.77 10.89
CA ALA A 52 2.93 -18.37 12.14
C ALA A 52 2.45 -16.98 12.61
N ILE A 53 2.22 -16.04 11.69
CA ILE A 53 1.65 -14.72 11.98
C ILE A 53 0.26 -14.86 12.60
N GLU A 54 -0.61 -15.65 11.97
CA GLU A 54 -1.97 -15.90 12.44
C GLU A 54 -2.02 -16.49 13.87
N ARG A 55 -1.04 -17.34 14.21
CA ARG A 55 -0.96 -18.01 15.51
C ARG A 55 -0.09 -17.27 16.54
N SER A 56 0.49 -16.12 16.21
CA SER A 56 1.38 -15.41 17.12
C SER A 56 0.60 -14.72 18.24
N ASP A 57 0.78 -15.18 19.48
CA ASP A 57 0.22 -14.49 20.64
C ASP A 57 0.91 -13.15 20.88
N TYR A 58 2.21 -13.07 20.62
CA TYR A 58 2.94 -11.80 20.73
C TYR A 58 2.39 -10.73 19.79
N LEU A 59 1.99 -11.07 18.56
CA LEU A 59 1.41 -10.07 17.64
C LEU A 59 0.08 -9.51 18.13
N LYS A 60 -0.75 -10.32 18.79
CA LYS A 60 -2.03 -9.88 19.39
C LYS A 60 -1.81 -8.88 20.52
N ASP A 61 -0.73 -9.03 21.28
CA ASP A 61 -0.35 -8.07 22.32
C ASP A 61 0.34 -6.84 21.72
N PHE A 62 1.18 -7.06 20.70
CA PHE A 62 2.01 -6.03 20.09
C PHE A 62 1.23 -5.00 19.27
N ALA A 63 0.21 -5.42 18.50
CA ALA A 63 -0.55 -4.56 17.60
C ALA A 63 -2.06 -4.86 17.67
N SER A 64 -2.89 -3.93 17.20
CA SER A 64 -4.30 -4.23 16.95
C SER A 64 -4.37 -5.19 15.76
N PHE A 65 -4.45 -6.48 16.08
CA PHE A 65 -4.26 -7.58 15.14
C PHE A 65 -5.57 -8.29 14.84
N GLU A 66 -5.85 -8.54 13.56
CA GLU A 66 -7.03 -9.27 13.13
C GLU A 66 -6.70 -10.21 11.97
N VAL A 67 -7.30 -11.40 11.96
CA VAL A 67 -7.38 -12.23 10.75
C VAL A 67 -8.81 -12.13 10.22
N ARG A 68 -8.96 -11.70 8.96
CA ARG A 68 -10.26 -11.39 8.40
C ARG A 68 -10.38 -11.80 6.94
N THR A 69 -11.46 -12.51 6.64
CA THR A 69 -11.91 -12.72 5.26
C THR A 69 -12.77 -11.54 4.82
N THR A 70 -12.47 -11.00 3.64
CA THR A 70 -13.21 -9.88 3.03
C THR A 70 -13.78 -10.32 1.70
N THR A 71 -15.01 -9.87 1.40
CA THR A 71 -15.61 -9.97 0.08
C THR A 71 -15.70 -8.56 -0.51
N GLY A 72 -15.05 -8.35 -1.65
CA GLY A 72 -15.02 -7.08 -2.37
C GLY A 72 -15.75 -7.11 -3.71
N SER A 73 -15.44 -6.12 -4.56
CA SER A 73 -16.06 -5.96 -5.88
C SER A 73 -15.99 -7.22 -6.73
N GLY A 74 -17.08 -7.50 -7.44
CA GLY A 74 -17.18 -8.72 -8.26
C GLY A 74 -17.17 -10.03 -7.47
N GLY A 75 -17.42 -9.98 -6.15
CA GLY A 75 -17.43 -11.15 -5.28
C GLY A 75 -16.05 -11.75 -5.01
N GLN A 76 -14.97 -10.99 -5.27
CA GLN A 76 -13.63 -11.43 -4.94
C GLN A 76 -13.47 -11.57 -3.43
N THR A 77 -12.89 -12.69 -3.00
CA THR A 77 -12.66 -12.97 -1.59
C THR A 77 -11.18 -13.10 -1.29
N TRP A 78 -10.78 -12.65 -0.11
CA TRP A 78 -9.42 -12.81 0.38
C TRP A 78 -9.36 -12.87 1.90
N THR A 79 -8.34 -13.56 2.44
CA THR A 79 -8.10 -13.67 3.88
C THR A 79 -6.79 -13.02 4.26
N GLY A 80 -6.85 -11.87 4.93
CA GLY A 80 -5.65 -11.13 5.35
C GLY A 80 -5.39 -11.26 6.85
N ARG A 81 -4.11 -11.06 7.23
CA ARG A 81 -3.69 -10.75 8.60
C ARG A 81 -3.34 -9.27 8.68
N TYR A 82 -4.05 -8.52 9.50
CA TYR A 82 -4.01 -7.07 9.55
C TYR A 82 -3.36 -6.62 10.84
N LEU A 83 -2.33 -5.77 10.76
CA LEU A 83 -1.80 -5.03 11.90
C LEU A 83 -2.19 -3.57 11.72
N ARG A 84 -3.04 -3.07 12.61
CA ARG A 84 -3.62 -1.72 12.50
C ARG A 84 -3.01 -0.77 13.52
N GLY A 85 -2.61 0.39 13.01
CA GLY A 85 -2.17 1.54 13.77
C GLY A 85 -3.26 2.61 13.87
N ARG A 86 -2.84 3.85 14.13
CA ARG A 86 -3.72 5.03 14.18
C ARG A 86 -4.10 5.50 12.78
N GLU A 87 -3.12 5.63 11.89
CA GLU A 87 -3.34 6.13 10.53
C GLU A 87 -2.90 5.12 9.46
N THR A 88 -2.21 4.05 9.86
CA THR A 88 -1.55 3.14 8.93
C THR A 88 -1.82 1.70 9.31
N TYR A 89 -1.82 0.81 8.32
CA TYR A 89 -1.89 -0.61 8.59
C TYR A 89 -1.05 -1.45 7.63
N LEU A 90 -0.81 -2.71 8.01
CA LEU A 90 -0.10 -3.70 7.20
C LEU A 90 -1.03 -4.87 6.95
N GLU A 91 -1.10 -5.33 5.71
CA GLU A 91 -1.80 -6.57 5.35
C GLU A 91 -0.77 -7.65 5.00
N LEU A 92 -0.89 -8.83 5.60
CA LEU A 92 -0.03 -9.96 5.33
C LEU A 92 -0.88 -11.12 4.82
N PHE A 93 -0.48 -11.64 3.67
CA PHE A 93 -1.16 -12.73 2.98
C PHE A 93 -0.25 -13.94 2.90
N GLY A 94 -0.81 -15.14 2.98
CA GLY A 94 -0.14 -16.36 2.56
C GLY A 94 -0.38 -16.66 1.09
N VAL A 95 0.50 -17.45 0.46
CA VAL A 95 0.29 -17.94 -0.92
C VAL A 95 -1.09 -18.57 -1.06
N GLY A 96 -1.95 -18.02 -1.91
CA GLY A 96 -3.32 -18.48 -2.16
C GLY A 96 -4.41 -17.81 -1.31
N ASP A 97 -4.06 -16.86 -0.43
CA ASP A 97 -5.07 -16.08 0.32
C ASP A 97 -5.71 -14.96 -0.50
N LEU A 98 -5.08 -14.59 -1.63
CA LEU A 98 -5.60 -13.69 -2.66
C LEU A 98 -5.82 -14.49 -3.97
N PRO A 99 -6.76 -14.09 -4.83
CA PRO A 99 -6.98 -14.76 -6.11
C PRO A 99 -5.89 -14.42 -7.14
N GLY A 100 -5.63 -15.36 -8.05
CA GLY A 100 -4.82 -15.09 -9.24
C GLY A 100 -3.35 -14.73 -8.93
N PRO A 101 -2.72 -13.87 -9.74
CA PRO A 101 -1.30 -13.52 -9.57
C PRO A 101 -1.00 -12.80 -8.25
N ASP A 102 -1.98 -12.08 -7.69
CA ASP A 102 -1.85 -11.38 -6.41
C ASP A 102 -1.70 -12.31 -5.22
N GLY A 103 -2.06 -13.58 -5.36
CA GLY A 103 -1.88 -14.62 -4.35
C GLY A 103 -0.55 -15.37 -4.44
N THR A 104 0.37 -14.94 -5.31
CA THR A 104 1.65 -15.63 -5.52
C THR A 104 2.74 -15.09 -4.61
N LEU A 105 3.70 -15.95 -4.24
CA LEU A 105 4.82 -15.55 -3.37
C LEU A 105 5.58 -14.34 -3.93
N GLY A 106 5.87 -13.38 -3.05
CA GLY A 106 6.57 -12.14 -3.42
C GLY A 106 5.67 -11.11 -4.12
N ALA A 107 4.40 -11.41 -4.37
CA ALA A 107 3.45 -10.38 -4.74
C ALA A 107 3.27 -9.40 -3.57
N ALA A 108 3.09 -8.12 -3.89
CA ALA A 108 2.97 -7.06 -2.89
C ALA A 108 2.14 -5.90 -3.45
N GLY A 109 1.75 -4.98 -2.59
CA GLY A 109 1.07 -3.77 -3.05
C GLY A 109 1.15 -2.62 -2.08
N LEU A 110 0.76 -1.46 -2.56
CA LEU A 110 0.85 -0.18 -1.86
C LEU A 110 -0.40 0.66 -2.10
N GLY A 111 -1.20 0.81 -1.04
CA GLY A 111 -2.28 1.78 -1.00
C GLY A 111 -1.78 3.10 -0.42
N VAL A 112 -1.97 4.19 -1.16
CA VAL A 112 -1.83 5.55 -0.66
C VAL A 112 -3.19 6.25 -0.76
N SER A 113 -3.59 7.05 0.24
CA SER A 113 -4.95 7.61 0.27
C SER A 113 -4.99 9.10 0.48
N THR A 114 -6.09 9.71 0.05
CA THR A 114 -6.42 11.09 0.40
C THR A 114 -6.94 11.20 1.83
N GLU A 115 -6.94 12.42 2.37
CA GLU A 115 -7.52 12.73 3.69
C GLU A 115 -8.78 13.61 3.57
N ARG A 116 -9.05 14.16 2.38
CA ARG A 116 -10.19 15.05 2.12
C ARG A 116 -10.94 14.61 0.88
N ASP A 117 -12.25 14.63 0.99
CA ASP A 117 -13.17 14.36 -0.12
C ASP A 117 -12.84 15.23 -1.35
N GLY A 118 -12.78 14.59 -2.52
CA GLY A 118 -12.49 15.22 -3.81
C GLY A 118 -11.00 15.43 -4.12
N ASP A 119 -10.07 15.15 -3.20
CA ASP A 119 -8.64 15.27 -3.50
C ASP A 119 -8.19 14.22 -4.54
N LEU A 120 -8.87 13.07 -4.64
CA LEU A 120 -8.51 12.02 -5.61
C LEU A 120 -8.65 12.48 -7.06
N ALA A 121 -9.64 13.31 -7.35
CA ALA A 121 -9.79 13.92 -8.67
C ALA A 121 -8.58 14.80 -9.03
N THR A 122 -8.03 15.52 -8.05
CA THR A 122 -6.81 16.33 -8.25
C THR A 122 -5.60 15.42 -8.47
N VAL A 123 -5.52 14.29 -7.76
CA VAL A 123 -4.46 13.29 -7.97
C VAL A 123 -4.53 12.71 -9.39
N ALA A 124 -5.71 12.40 -9.92
CA ALA A 124 -5.87 11.89 -11.28
C ALA A 124 -5.30 12.86 -12.33
N GLU A 125 -5.59 14.15 -12.21
CA GLU A 125 -5.06 15.18 -13.12
C GLU A 125 -3.53 15.33 -13.00
N ARG A 126 -2.99 15.20 -11.79
CA ARG A 126 -1.53 15.20 -11.58
C ARG A 126 -0.86 13.95 -12.15
N MET A 127 -1.48 12.77 -12.04
CA MET A 127 -0.96 11.55 -12.67
C MET A 127 -0.86 11.70 -14.19
N LYS A 128 -1.88 12.29 -14.82
CA LYS A 128 -1.85 12.64 -16.26
C LYS A 128 -0.71 13.59 -16.60
N SER A 129 -0.47 14.58 -15.75
CA SER A 129 0.62 15.55 -15.90
C SER A 129 2.00 14.91 -15.74
N GLU A 130 2.12 13.84 -14.94
CA GLU A 130 3.32 12.99 -14.80
C GLU A 130 3.45 11.95 -15.92
N GLY A 131 2.55 11.94 -16.91
CA GLY A 131 2.59 11.03 -18.06
C GLY A 131 1.95 9.66 -17.81
N ALA A 132 1.25 9.46 -16.69
CA ALA A 132 0.50 8.24 -16.41
C ALA A 132 -0.96 8.35 -16.84
N THR A 133 -1.59 7.22 -17.18
CA THR A 133 -3.04 7.15 -17.45
C THR A 133 -3.70 6.42 -16.29
N PRO A 134 -4.25 7.13 -15.28
CA PRO A 134 -4.89 6.47 -14.15
C PRO A 134 -6.12 5.68 -14.60
N ILE A 135 -6.31 4.49 -14.04
CA ILE A 135 -7.49 3.66 -14.27
C ILE A 135 -8.40 3.77 -13.06
N GLU A 136 -9.62 4.28 -13.26
CA GLU A 136 -10.61 4.40 -12.22
C GLU A 136 -11.21 3.04 -11.86
N PHE A 137 -11.35 2.79 -10.56
CA PHE A 137 -11.96 1.58 -10.04
C PHE A 137 -12.74 1.88 -8.75
N LEU A 138 -13.95 1.33 -8.63
CA LEU A 138 -14.71 1.36 -7.39
C LEU A 138 -14.54 0.03 -6.64
N GLN A 139 -13.95 0.11 -5.45
CA GLN A 139 -13.95 -1.02 -4.53
C GLN A 139 -15.21 -0.98 -3.66
N THR A 140 -15.80 -2.16 -3.47
CA THR A 140 -16.93 -2.38 -2.56
C THR A 140 -16.51 -3.28 -1.41
N ARG A 141 -17.30 -3.29 -0.35
CA ARG A 141 -17.18 -4.24 0.76
C ARG A 141 -18.54 -4.84 1.09
N ASP A 142 -18.59 -6.15 1.19
CA ASP A 142 -19.70 -6.89 1.76
C ASP A 142 -19.33 -7.32 3.20
N PHE A 143 -20.22 -7.04 4.15
CA PHE A 143 -20.05 -7.36 5.57
C PHE A 143 -20.54 -8.79 5.92
N GLY A 144 -20.87 -9.60 4.91
CA GLY A 144 -21.32 -10.99 5.04
C GLY A 144 -22.83 -11.15 4.91
N ASP A 145 -23.56 -10.09 4.56
CA ASP A 145 -25.02 -10.12 4.37
C ASP A 145 -25.44 -10.08 2.89
N GLY A 146 -24.46 -10.09 1.96
CA GLY A 146 -24.73 -10.09 0.53
C GLY A 146 -25.07 -8.71 -0.02
N VAL A 147 -24.88 -7.64 0.76
CA VAL A 147 -25.15 -6.25 0.34
C VAL A 147 -23.83 -5.47 0.26
N PRO A 148 -23.22 -5.36 -0.94
CA PRO A 148 -22.00 -4.59 -1.13
C PRO A 148 -22.23 -3.09 -0.88
N VAL A 149 -21.32 -2.48 -0.13
CA VAL A 149 -21.27 -1.03 0.12
C VAL A 149 -20.10 -0.45 -0.67
N PRO A 150 -20.28 0.67 -1.40
CA PRO A 150 -19.17 1.44 -1.97
C PRO A 150 -18.17 1.78 -0.85
N TRP A 151 -16.93 1.31 -0.99
CA TRP A 151 -15.92 1.40 0.07
C TRP A 151 -14.91 2.51 -0.22
N PHE A 152 -14.27 2.47 -1.38
CA PHE A 152 -13.36 3.52 -1.82
C PHE A 152 -13.30 3.59 -3.34
N ASP A 153 -13.11 4.79 -3.86
CA ASP A 153 -12.64 4.98 -5.23
C ASP A 153 -11.13 4.78 -5.27
N ALA A 154 -10.62 4.22 -6.36
CA ALA A 154 -9.21 4.00 -6.58
C ALA A 154 -8.75 4.49 -7.95
N LEU A 155 -7.49 4.92 -8.01
CA LEU A 155 -6.75 5.14 -9.25
C LEU A 155 -5.62 4.12 -9.31
N LEU A 156 -5.77 3.12 -10.19
CA LEU A 156 -4.74 2.11 -10.43
C LEU A 156 -3.69 2.66 -11.39
N THR A 157 -2.43 2.26 -11.19
CA THR A 157 -1.32 2.66 -12.08
C THR A 157 -1.25 1.81 -13.35
N ALA A 158 -1.68 0.55 -13.28
CA ALA A 158 -1.71 -0.40 -14.38
C ALA A 158 -2.75 -1.50 -14.16
N THR A 159 -3.21 -2.14 -15.24
CA THR A 159 -4.03 -3.37 -15.18
C THR A 159 -3.22 -4.65 -15.26
N GLU A 160 -1.96 -4.55 -15.70
CA GLU A 160 -1.01 -5.65 -15.80
C GLU A 160 0.28 -5.21 -15.08
N TYR A 161 0.82 -6.08 -14.23
CA TYR A 161 2.02 -5.85 -13.44
C TYR A 161 2.67 -7.20 -13.12
N ASP A 162 3.95 -7.20 -12.77
CA ASP A 162 4.74 -8.41 -12.58
C ASP A 162 4.55 -9.02 -11.18
N ALA A 163 4.67 -8.17 -10.15
CA ALA A 163 4.64 -8.58 -8.74
C ALA A 163 3.95 -7.55 -7.83
N PHE A 164 3.94 -6.29 -8.26
CA PHE A 164 3.62 -5.17 -7.41
C PHE A 164 2.67 -4.21 -8.08
N GLN A 165 1.62 -3.83 -7.36
CA GLN A 165 0.70 -2.78 -7.79
C GLN A 165 0.57 -1.71 -6.71
N ALA A 166 0.60 -0.46 -7.14
CA ALA A 166 0.26 0.68 -6.29
C ALA A 166 -1.04 1.33 -6.77
N TRP A 167 -1.76 1.95 -5.85
CA TRP A 167 -2.97 2.69 -6.17
C TRP A 167 -3.17 3.88 -5.23
N ALA A 168 -3.77 4.95 -5.75
CA ALA A 168 -4.40 5.96 -4.91
C ALA A 168 -5.78 5.50 -4.50
N MET A 169 -6.26 5.89 -3.32
CA MET A 169 -7.63 5.65 -2.89
C MET A 169 -8.25 6.83 -2.12
N GLU A 170 -9.57 6.94 -2.20
CA GLU A 170 -10.38 7.87 -1.42
C GLU A 170 -11.58 7.14 -0.86
N TYR A 171 -11.71 7.12 0.47
CA TYR A 171 -12.81 6.41 1.12
C TYR A 171 -14.14 7.09 0.81
N ARG A 172 -15.17 6.27 0.58
CA ARG A 172 -16.50 6.72 0.22
C ARG A 172 -17.31 7.15 1.46
N PRO A 173 -18.06 8.27 1.40
CA PRO A 173 -19.00 8.65 2.45
C PRO A 173 -20.02 7.55 2.78
N GLU A 174 -20.44 6.78 1.79
CA GLU A 174 -21.37 5.65 1.92
C GLU A 174 -20.83 4.60 2.90
N TYR A 175 -19.53 4.32 2.84
CA TYR A 175 -18.87 3.39 3.74
C TYR A 175 -18.91 3.88 5.18
N PHE A 176 -18.55 5.14 5.41
CA PHE A 176 -18.53 5.73 6.75
C PHE A 176 -19.94 5.94 7.34
N ALA A 177 -20.96 6.10 6.49
CA ALA A 177 -22.34 6.19 6.93
C ALA A 177 -22.93 4.83 7.31
N ASP A 178 -22.31 3.73 6.88
CA ASP A 178 -22.78 2.39 7.20
C ASP A 178 -22.40 2.00 8.64
N PRO A 179 -23.38 1.69 9.52
CA PRO A 179 -23.10 1.35 10.91
C PRO A 179 -22.29 0.06 11.07
N ARG A 180 -22.26 -0.83 10.05
CA ARG A 180 -21.44 -2.05 10.05
C ARG A 180 -19.95 -1.75 9.91
N SER A 181 -19.60 -0.56 9.39
CA SER A 181 -18.21 -0.15 9.17
C SER A 181 -17.43 0.08 10.46
N ASN A 182 -18.13 0.43 11.56
CA ASN A 182 -17.56 0.76 12.86
C ASN A 182 -16.37 1.74 12.77
N THR A 183 -16.55 2.80 11.98
CA THR A 183 -15.56 3.85 11.75
C THR A 183 -15.71 4.99 12.75
N GLU A 184 -14.63 5.76 12.93
CA GLU A 184 -14.62 6.91 13.82
C GLU A 184 -15.41 8.09 13.21
N PRO A 185 -15.90 9.03 14.03
CA PRO A 185 -16.55 10.23 13.52
C PRO A 185 -15.56 11.10 12.72
N ALA A 186 -16.09 11.87 11.78
CA ALA A 186 -15.32 12.85 11.04
C ALA A 186 -14.74 13.93 11.99
N SER A 187 -13.44 14.21 11.86
CA SER A 187 -12.75 15.27 12.62
C SER A 187 -12.96 16.66 12.01
N PHE A 188 -13.31 16.74 10.73
CA PHE A 188 -13.63 17.96 10.01
C PHE A 188 -14.60 17.71 8.84
N PRO A 189 -15.29 18.73 8.30
CA PRO A 189 -16.12 18.56 7.12
C PRO A 189 -15.33 18.04 5.91
N GLY A 190 -15.79 16.94 5.31
CA GLY A 190 -15.10 16.27 4.19
C GLY A 190 -13.95 15.36 4.61
N ASP A 191 -13.84 15.00 5.90
CA ASP A 191 -12.86 14.04 6.41
C ASP A 191 -13.16 12.62 5.89
N VAL A 192 -12.31 12.14 4.99
CA VAL A 192 -12.29 10.77 4.48
C VAL A 192 -10.97 10.10 4.87
N GLY A 193 -10.36 10.57 5.96
CA GLY A 193 -9.00 10.25 6.32
C GLY A 193 -8.79 8.85 6.87
N ARG A 194 -7.52 8.46 6.89
CA ARG A 194 -7.09 7.13 7.37
C ARG A 194 -7.42 6.92 8.84
N GLU A 195 -7.26 7.97 9.64
CA GLU A 195 -7.61 8.00 11.06
C GLU A 195 -9.09 7.72 11.28
N ARG A 196 -9.97 8.19 10.38
CA ARG A 196 -11.41 7.92 10.46
C ARG A 196 -11.74 6.46 10.19
N TYR A 197 -11.00 5.84 9.27
CA TYR A 197 -11.20 4.45 8.86
C TYR A 197 -10.73 3.44 9.93
N LEU A 198 -9.65 3.75 10.64
CA LEU A 198 -9.04 2.84 11.62
C LEU A 198 -9.61 3.05 13.03
N SER A 199 -9.74 1.94 13.76
CA SER A 199 -10.20 1.94 15.15
C SER A 199 -9.14 2.51 16.11
N ASP A 200 -9.60 3.15 17.18
CA ASP A 200 -8.76 3.63 18.28
C ASP A 200 -8.10 2.55 19.15
N ASP A 201 -8.35 1.27 18.84
CA ASP A 201 -7.83 0.12 19.59
C ASP A 201 -6.29 0.07 19.64
N TYR A 202 -5.58 0.64 18.65
CA TYR A 202 -4.12 0.75 18.64
C TYR A 202 -3.56 1.33 19.95
N ARG A 203 -4.31 2.17 20.68
CA ARG A 203 -3.88 2.77 21.96
C ARG A 203 -3.61 1.73 23.06
N ASN A 204 -4.22 0.56 22.97
CA ASN A 204 -4.05 -0.54 23.91
C ASN A 204 -2.81 -1.39 23.60
N HIS A 205 -2.18 -1.18 22.45
CA HIS A 205 -1.08 -1.98 21.93
C HIS A 205 0.25 -1.22 21.94
N LEU A 206 1.35 -1.94 21.68
CA LEU A 206 2.68 -1.32 21.56
C LEU A 206 2.85 -0.58 20.24
N MET A 207 2.46 -1.20 19.12
CA MET A 207 2.51 -0.61 17.79
C MET A 207 1.57 0.60 17.73
N ARG A 208 2.09 1.71 17.22
CA ARG A 208 1.32 2.92 16.92
C ARG A 208 1.02 3.06 15.44
N ASP A 209 2.07 3.15 14.62
CA ASP A 209 1.95 3.37 13.17
C ASP A 209 3.19 2.86 12.44
N ILE A 210 3.04 2.57 11.15
CA ILE A 210 4.12 2.29 10.20
C ILE A 210 4.77 3.60 9.77
N THR A 211 6.05 3.75 10.07
CA THR A 211 6.84 4.93 9.72
C THR A 211 7.73 4.71 8.51
N SER A 212 7.98 3.45 8.12
CA SER A 212 8.61 3.13 6.85
C SER A 212 8.25 1.75 6.34
N VAL A 213 8.13 1.63 5.02
CA VAL A 213 8.02 0.35 4.30
C VAL A 213 9.14 0.25 3.26
N HIS A 214 9.70 -0.94 3.12
CA HIS A 214 10.67 -1.29 2.10
C HIS A 214 10.20 -2.51 1.33
N LEU A 215 9.98 -2.32 0.03
CA LEU A 215 9.54 -3.33 -0.91
C LEU A 215 10.60 -3.49 -2.00
N ALA A 216 10.81 -4.73 -2.43
CA ALA A 216 11.53 -5.04 -3.65
C ALA A 216 10.50 -5.23 -4.77
N VAL A 217 10.64 -4.52 -5.88
CA VAL A 217 9.66 -4.45 -6.97
C VAL A 217 10.36 -4.64 -8.31
N THR A 218 9.65 -5.02 -9.37
CA THR A 218 10.28 -5.06 -10.70
C THR A 218 10.50 -3.66 -11.24
N GLU A 219 11.38 -3.52 -12.25
CA GLU A 219 11.64 -2.23 -12.89
C GLU A 219 10.39 -1.66 -13.57
N GLY A 220 9.55 -2.53 -14.17
CA GLY A 220 8.26 -2.15 -14.76
C GLY A 220 7.28 -1.63 -13.70
N ASP A 221 7.04 -2.42 -12.65
CA ASP A 221 6.14 -2.05 -11.56
C ASP A 221 6.58 -0.73 -10.87
N LEU A 222 7.89 -0.53 -10.74
CA LEU A 222 8.46 0.71 -10.23
C LEU A 222 8.16 1.90 -11.15
N ALA A 223 8.36 1.74 -12.46
CA ALA A 223 8.12 2.79 -13.44
C ALA A 223 6.66 3.25 -13.44
N ASP A 224 5.72 2.32 -13.27
CA ASP A 224 4.28 2.63 -13.17
C ASP A 224 3.91 3.33 -11.85
N THR A 225 4.67 3.09 -10.78
CA THR A 225 4.38 3.61 -9.44
C THR A 225 4.91 5.04 -9.22
N VAL A 226 6.05 5.39 -9.80
CA VAL A 226 6.69 6.70 -9.58
C VAL A 226 5.78 7.90 -9.93
N PRO A 227 5.04 7.91 -11.05
CA PRO A 227 4.09 8.97 -11.37
C PRO A 227 3.02 9.19 -10.29
N LEU A 228 2.47 8.10 -9.73
CA LEU A 228 1.50 8.16 -8.64
C LEU A 228 2.07 8.85 -7.40
N LEU A 229 3.28 8.45 -6.98
CA LEU A 229 3.92 9.03 -5.80
C LEU A 229 4.19 10.53 -5.98
N ARG A 230 4.69 10.94 -7.16
CA ARG A 230 4.89 12.35 -7.48
C ARG A 230 3.58 13.12 -7.49
N ALA A 231 2.55 12.61 -8.17
CA ALA A 231 1.22 13.21 -8.20
C ALA A 231 0.62 13.39 -6.80
N GLY A 232 0.88 12.45 -5.89
CA GLY A 232 0.49 12.51 -4.49
C GLY A 232 1.19 13.58 -3.65
N GLY A 233 2.27 14.17 -4.15
CA GLY A 233 3.07 15.17 -3.44
C GLY A 233 4.25 14.60 -2.65
N PHE A 234 4.65 13.34 -2.89
CA PHE A 234 5.87 12.80 -2.29
C PHE A 234 7.12 13.37 -2.95
N ALA A 235 8.16 13.63 -2.15
CA ALA A 235 9.51 13.89 -2.63
C ALA A 235 10.16 12.55 -3.02
N VAL A 236 10.22 12.27 -4.32
CA VAL A 236 10.75 11.01 -4.86
C VAL A 236 12.20 11.21 -5.32
N ARG A 237 13.13 10.46 -4.72
CA ARG A 237 14.55 10.44 -5.09
C ARG A 237 14.99 9.05 -5.52
N THR A 238 15.81 8.96 -6.55
CA THR A 238 16.44 7.70 -6.94
C THR A 238 17.49 7.27 -5.92
N VAL A 239 17.76 5.97 -5.84
CA VAL A 239 18.82 5.42 -4.99
C VAL A 239 19.88 4.70 -5.81
N THR A 240 21.11 4.71 -5.30
CA THR A 240 22.23 3.96 -5.88
C THR A 240 21.89 2.47 -5.87
N GLY A 241 22.05 1.80 -7.03
CA GLY A 241 21.69 0.39 -7.19
C GLY A 241 20.31 0.15 -7.80
N GLY A 242 19.56 1.21 -8.13
CA GLY A 242 18.22 1.13 -8.72
C GLY A 242 17.12 1.25 -7.66
N GLY A 243 15.96 1.77 -8.05
CA GLY A 243 14.87 2.06 -7.11
C GLY A 243 14.69 3.53 -6.75
N VAL A 244 13.75 3.78 -5.84
CA VAL A 244 13.44 5.11 -5.30
C VAL A 244 13.17 5.08 -3.80
N VAL A 245 13.36 6.23 -3.16
CA VAL A 245 12.79 6.56 -1.85
C VAL A 245 11.81 7.72 -2.04
N ALA A 246 10.61 7.58 -1.50
CA ALA A 246 9.58 8.60 -1.47
C ALA A 246 9.35 9.03 -0.02
N GLU A 247 9.50 10.33 0.23
CA GLU A 247 9.34 10.96 1.54
C GLU A 247 8.21 12.00 1.46
N GLY A 248 7.36 12.05 2.48
CA GLY A 248 6.13 12.85 2.48
C GLY A 248 5.01 12.09 3.18
N GLY A 249 3.98 12.80 3.65
CA GLY A 249 2.79 12.16 4.24
C GLY A 249 3.04 11.23 5.45
N GLY A 250 4.13 11.44 6.21
CA GLY A 250 4.39 10.77 7.50
C GLY A 250 5.14 9.42 7.45
N THR A 251 5.16 8.73 6.30
CA THR A 251 5.80 7.40 6.15
C THR A 251 6.81 7.41 5.00
N THR A 252 8.00 6.87 5.23
CA THR A 252 9.01 6.71 4.17
C THR A 252 8.77 5.42 3.38
N ILE A 253 8.56 5.55 2.07
CA ILE A 253 8.38 4.41 1.16
C ILE A 253 9.68 4.19 0.39
N ARG A 254 10.25 2.99 0.50
CA ARG A 254 11.42 2.57 -0.28
C ARG A 254 11.03 1.44 -1.22
N LEU A 255 11.31 1.63 -2.51
CA LEU A 255 11.10 0.64 -3.56
C LEU A 255 12.45 0.36 -4.24
N ASP A 256 12.97 -0.85 -4.11
CA ASP A 256 14.20 -1.26 -4.78
C ASP A 256 13.86 -2.07 -6.03
N ALA A 257 14.43 -1.69 -7.18
CA ALA A 257 14.23 -2.41 -8.45
C ALA A 257 15.02 -3.72 -8.44
N VAL A 258 14.34 -4.85 -8.61
CA VAL A 258 14.91 -6.20 -8.59
C VAL A 258 14.26 -7.11 -9.65
N PRO A 259 14.86 -8.25 -10.00
CA PRO A 259 14.17 -9.28 -10.78
C PRO A 259 12.93 -9.81 -10.04
N ARG A 260 11.89 -10.23 -10.77
CA ARG A 260 10.64 -10.78 -10.21
C ARG A 260 10.83 -11.85 -9.13
N ALA A 261 11.85 -12.68 -9.28
CA ALA A 261 12.20 -13.74 -8.34
C ALA A 261 12.80 -13.22 -7.02
N GLN A 262 12.93 -11.91 -6.83
CA GLN A 262 13.40 -11.25 -5.60
C GLN A 262 12.38 -10.22 -5.07
N ALA A 263 11.25 -10.06 -5.77
CA ALA A 263 10.22 -9.10 -5.41
C ALA A 263 9.48 -9.50 -4.12
N GLY A 264 8.96 -8.50 -3.41
CA GLY A 264 8.15 -8.69 -2.20
C GLY A 264 8.50 -7.74 -1.07
N LEU A 265 7.74 -7.84 0.01
CA LEU A 265 7.95 -7.07 1.24
C LEU A 265 9.27 -7.47 1.90
N GLN A 266 10.12 -6.48 2.20
CA GLN A 266 11.46 -6.71 2.78
C GLN A 266 11.53 -6.25 4.25
N ARG A 267 11.00 -5.05 4.53
CA ARG A 267 11.09 -4.46 5.87
C ARG A 267 9.94 -3.51 6.14
N VAL A 268 9.45 -3.53 7.37
CA VAL A 268 8.52 -2.55 7.92
C VAL A 268 9.10 -1.97 9.21
N THR A 269 9.09 -0.65 9.33
CA THR A 269 9.45 0.06 10.57
C THR A 269 8.20 0.67 11.17
N MET A 270 8.04 0.50 12.47
CA MET A 270 6.88 0.96 13.21
C MET A 270 7.30 1.86 14.37
N SER A 271 6.52 2.91 14.62
CA SER A 271 6.57 3.68 15.86
C SER A 271 5.81 2.96 16.96
N LEU A 272 6.22 3.19 18.21
CA LEU A 272 5.58 2.62 19.39
C LEU A 272 4.81 3.69 20.17
N ASN A 273 3.67 3.32 20.77
CA ASN A 273 2.92 4.21 21.67
C ASN A 273 3.71 4.59 22.92
N ARG A 274 4.67 3.74 23.31
CA ARG A 274 5.58 3.98 24.43
C ARG A 274 6.95 3.35 24.14
N PRO A 275 8.04 3.97 24.59
CA PRO A 275 9.36 3.36 24.45
C PRO A 275 9.48 2.10 25.29
N VAL A 276 10.19 1.09 24.78
CA VAL A 276 10.55 -0.11 25.54
C VAL A 276 12.02 -0.05 25.96
N LYS A 277 12.31 -0.53 27.17
CA LYS A 277 13.67 -0.47 27.75
C LYS A 277 14.60 -1.51 27.15
N ASP A 278 14.11 -2.73 27.06
CA ASP A 278 14.88 -3.89 26.62
C ASP A 278 14.53 -4.25 25.19
N ARG A 279 15.50 -4.81 24.48
CA ARG A 279 15.29 -5.35 23.14
C ARG A 279 14.50 -6.65 23.23
N HIS A 280 13.38 -6.73 22.52
CA HIS A 280 12.67 -7.99 22.24
C HIS A 280 12.91 -8.43 20.80
N VAL A 281 13.10 -9.73 20.58
CA VAL A 281 13.23 -10.32 19.24
C VAL A 281 12.27 -11.50 19.14
N GLU A 282 11.29 -11.36 18.26
CA GLU A 282 10.29 -12.37 17.97
C GLU A 282 10.55 -12.98 16.59
N ARG A 283 10.72 -14.30 16.53
CA ARG A 283 10.82 -15.06 15.28
C ARG A 283 9.43 -15.57 14.90
N ILE A 284 8.91 -15.11 13.76
CA ILE A 284 7.54 -15.44 13.32
C ILE A 284 7.66 -16.11 11.95
N GLY A 285 7.62 -17.44 11.94
CA GLY A 285 7.95 -18.25 10.76
C GLY A 285 9.33 -17.87 10.22
N ASN A 286 9.40 -17.51 8.95
CA ASN A 286 10.64 -17.08 8.30
C ASN A 286 10.96 -15.58 8.44
N SER A 287 10.15 -14.81 9.16
CA SER A 287 10.37 -13.38 9.41
C SER A 287 10.90 -13.10 10.84
N THR A 288 11.40 -11.88 11.09
CA THR A 288 11.88 -11.48 12.44
C THR A 288 11.39 -10.08 12.79
N LEU A 289 10.65 -9.96 13.90
CA LEU A 289 10.23 -8.70 14.49
C LEU A 289 11.16 -8.34 15.66
N THR A 290 11.90 -7.26 15.53
CA THR A 290 12.70 -6.69 16.63
C THR A 290 11.99 -5.46 17.20
N VAL A 291 11.74 -5.44 18.50
CA VAL A 291 11.09 -4.31 19.19
C VAL A 291 12.09 -3.69 20.18
N GLY A 292 12.35 -2.40 19.99
CA GLY A 292 13.27 -1.63 20.83
C GLY A 292 14.74 -2.07 20.81
N PRO A 293 15.55 -1.50 21.73
CA PRO A 293 15.18 -0.50 22.73
C PRO A 293 14.75 0.84 22.11
N GLY A 294 13.96 1.62 22.84
CA GLY A 294 13.45 2.91 22.38
C GLY A 294 12.02 2.82 21.82
N SER A 295 11.68 3.77 20.94
CA SER A 295 10.30 4.03 20.49
C SER A 295 9.96 3.44 19.11
N HIS A 296 10.69 2.42 18.67
CA HIS A 296 10.48 1.81 17.35
C HIS A 296 10.58 0.28 17.37
N ALA A 297 9.96 -0.34 16.38
CA ALA A 297 10.12 -1.74 16.03
C ALA A 297 10.44 -1.89 14.54
N VAL A 298 11.15 -2.97 14.19
CA VAL A 298 11.50 -3.31 12.81
C VAL A 298 11.14 -4.75 12.57
N TRP A 299 10.31 -4.99 11.55
CA TRP A 299 10.00 -6.32 11.04
C TRP A 299 10.74 -6.54 9.73
N THR A 300 11.57 -7.58 9.66
CA THR A 300 12.29 -7.98 8.45
C THR A 300 11.77 -9.31 7.92
N PHE A 301 11.63 -9.38 6.61
CA PHE A 301 11.21 -10.55 5.87
C PHE A 301 12.36 -10.98 4.94
N PRO A 302 12.67 -12.28 4.85
CA PRO A 302 13.70 -12.77 3.95
C PRO A 302 13.20 -12.66 2.50
N ALA A 303 14.14 -12.45 1.56
CA ALA A 303 13.81 -12.45 0.14
C ALA A 303 13.15 -13.79 -0.25
N ASN A 304 11.86 -13.74 -0.60
CA ASN A 304 11.02 -14.86 -1.03
C ASN A 304 10.98 -16.09 -0.11
N GLY A 305 11.05 -15.92 1.20
CA GLY A 305 10.93 -17.08 2.11
C GLY A 305 12.05 -18.12 1.93
N THR A 306 13.17 -17.75 1.32
CA THR A 306 14.35 -18.62 1.28
C THR A 306 15.15 -18.36 2.57
N PRO A 307 15.49 -19.40 3.35
CA PRO A 307 16.24 -19.27 4.60
C PRO A 307 17.55 -18.49 4.49
#